data_AF-A0A9N7TIR8-F1
#
_entry.id   AF-A0A9N7TIR8-F1
#
_cell.length_a   1.000
_cell.length_b   1.000
_cell.length_c   1.000
_cell.angle_alpha   90.00
_cell.angle_beta   90.00
_cell.angle_gamma   90.00
#
_symmetry.space_group_name_H-M   'P 1'
#
loop_
_entity.id
_entity.type
_entity.pdbx_description
1 polymer ?
#
loop_
_entity_poly.entity_id
_entity_poly.type
_entity_poly.pdbx_seq_one_letter_code
_entity_poly.pdbx_strand_id
1 'polypeptide(L)'
;MERVVMEGWVKEERKRMQQRKSLKSLGMTIAQCYEEVGLLLLFLGVGISIFAMVVFALEHDLPATTFTSVPAAWWWATTSMTTVGYGDIRPDTVLGKVLAFLCILSGILILALPIAIINDRFSACYFTLKMREAALRHGEMLKRLSRGSVVETGEGGMGGGVNLRDAYARSVLEMLRLQGHERASTRSSGGEELWW
;
A
#
# COMPACT_ATOMS: atom_id res chain seq x y z
N MET A 1 -6.66 -53.31 7.82
CA MET A 1 -5.71 -52.76 6.83
C MET A 1 -6.33 -51.64 6.01
N GLU A 2 -7.54 -51.82 5.46
CA GLU A 2 -8.20 -50.84 4.57
C GLU A 2 -8.43 -49.46 5.19
N ARG A 3 -8.79 -49.37 6.48
CA ARG A 3 -8.95 -48.07 7.17
C ARG A 3 -7.68 -47.23 7.20
N VAL A 4 -6.51 -47.85 7.37
CA VAL A 4 -5.21 -47.14 7.41
C VAL A 4 -4.83 -46.64 6.01
N VAL A 5 -5.15 -47.42 4.98
CA VAL A 5 -4.94 -47.04 3.58
C VAL A 5 -5.85 -45.87 3.19
N MET A 6 -7.13 -45.91 3.59
CA MET A 6 -8.08 -44.82 3.36
C MET A 6 -7.68 -43.53 4.08
N GLU A 7 -7.21 -43.61 5.32
CA GLU A 7 -6.73 -42.42 6.03
C GLU A 7 -5.46 -41.82 5.41
N GLY A 8 -4.54 -42.68 4.93
CA GLY A 8 -3.35 -42.26 4.18
C GLY A 8 -3.71 -41.54 2.88
N TRP A 9 -4.61 -42.13 2.09
CA TRP A 9 -5.14 -41.52 0.86
C TRP A 9 -5.81 -40.18 1.13
N VAL A 10 -6.71 -40.11 2.12
CA VAL A 10 -7.41 -38.87 2.49
C VAL A 10 -6.46 -37.77 2.96
N LYS A 11 -5.37 -38.10 3.68
CA LYS A 11 -4.35 -37.12 4.09
C LYS A 11 -3.60 -36.56 2.89
N GLU A 12 -3.19 -37.42 1.96
CA GLU A 12 -2.44 -37.04 0.77
C GLU A 12 -3.29 -36.13 -0.15
N GLU A 13 -4.57 -36.45 -0.28
CA GLU A 13 -5.54 -35.69 -1.08
C GLU A 13 -5.83 -34.31 -0.47
N ARG A 14 -5.93 -34.23 0.86
CA ARG A 14 -6.03 -32.94 1.58
C ARG A 14 -4.79 -32.07 1.38
N LYS A 15 -3.60 -32.67 1.37
CA LYS A 15 -2.32 -31.98 1.15
C LYS A 15 -2.26 -31.37 -0.25
N ARG A 16 -2.67 -32.14 -1.27
CA ARG A 16 -2.80 -31.67 -2.66
C ARG A 16 -3.81 -30.53 -2.81
N MET A 17 -4.95 -30.62 -2.12
CA MET A 17 -5.97 -29.57 -2.13
C MET A 17 -5.47 -28.28 -1.47
N GLN A 18 -4.74 -28.38 -0.35
CA GLN A 18 -4.19 -27.23 0.35
C GLN A 18 -3.14 -26.49 -0.49
N GLN A 19 -2.25 -27.23 -1.16
CA GLN A 19 -1.22 -26.64 -2.03
C GLN A 19 -1.82 -25.84 -3.19
N ARG A 20 -2.91 -26.34 -3.79
CA ARG A 20 -3.64 -25.65 -4.86
C ARG A 20 -4.38 -24.40 -4.37
N LYS A 21 -4.88 -24.38 -3.13
CA LYS A 21 -5.53 -23.21 -2.53
C LYS A 21 -4.51 -22.10 -2.28
N SER A 22 -3.33 -22.43 -1.77
CA SER A 22 -2.25 -21.47 -1.53
C SER A 22 -1.72 -20.84 -2.83
N LEU A 23 -1.60 -21.61 -3.92
CA LEU A 23 -1.21 -21.06 -5.22
C LEU A 23 -2.26 -20.09 -5.79
N LYS A 24 -3.56 -20.41 -5.64
CA LYS A 24 -4.65 -19.56 -6.11
C LYS A 24 -4.75 -18.26 -5.32
N SER A 25 -4.57 -18.30 -4.00
CA SER A 25 -4.54 -17.09 -3.18
C SER A 25 -3.38 -16.19 -3.57
N LEU A 26 -2.18 -16.74 -3.85
CA LEU A 26 -1.04 -15.95 -4.33
C LEU A 26 -1.31 -15.28 -5.67
N GLY A 27 -1.93 -15.97 -6.62
CA GLY A 27 -2.31 -15.40 -7.92
C GLY A 27 -3.33 -14.27 -7.79
N MET A 28 -4.32 -14.41 -6.91
CA MET A 28 -5.28 -13.33 -6.63
C MET A 28 -4.62 -12.13 -5.94
N THR A 29 -3.65 -12.34 -5.05
CA THR A 29 -2.89 -11.24 -4.43
C THR A 29 -2.02 -10.51 -5.44
N ILE A 30 -1.32 -11.23 -6.34
CA ILE A 30 -0.52 -10.62 -7.41
C ILE A 30 -1.40 -9.82 -8.37
N ALA A 31 -2.58 -10.35 -8.72
CA ALA A 31 -3.53 -9.61 -9.53
C ALA A 31 -4.02 -8.37 -8.78
N GLN A 32 -4.35 -8.47 -7.50
CA GLN A 32 -4.76 -7.29 -6.73
C GLN A 32 -3.64 -6.24 -6.61
N CYS A 33 -2.38 -6.67 -6.62
CA CYS A 33 -1.22 -5.78 -6.61
C CYS A 33 -0.80 -5.27 -8.00
N TYR A 34 -1.38 -5.75 -9.12
CA TYR A 34 -0.93 -5.31 -10.46
C TYR A 34 -1.22 -3.82 -10.69
N GLU A 35 -2.29 -3.28 -10.11
CA GLU A 35 -2.66 -1.87 -10.30
C GLU A 35 -1.63 -0.94 -9.65
N GLU A 36 -1.23 -1.26 -8.41
CA GLU A 36 -0.27 -0.48 -7.63
C GLU A 36 1.17 -0.64 -8.16
N VAL A 37 1.58 -1.90 -8.43
CA VAL A 37 2.90 -2.19 -8.98
C VAL A 37 3.01 -1.68 -10.42
N GLY A 38 1.93 -1.76 -11.19
CA GLY A 38 1.87 -1.23 -12.56
C GLY A 38 2.01 0.29 -12.59
N LEU A 39 1.37 1.01 -11.67
CA LEU A 39 1.52 2.46 -11.56
C LEU A 39 2.96 2.84 -11.19
N LEU A 40 3.54 2.18 -10.18
CA LEU A 40 4.96 2.35 -9.80
C LEU A 40 5.90 2.12 -10.99
N LEU A 41 5.74 1.01 -11.71
CA LEU A 41 6.57 0.67 -12.87
C LEU A 41 6.39 1.66 -14.03
N LEU A 42 5.19 2.18 -14.24
CA LEU A 42 4.91 3.18 -15.26
C LEU A 42 5.61 4.51 -14.94
N PHE A 43 5.48 5.02 -13.71
CA PHE A 43 6.17 6.23 -13.29
C PHE A 43 7.69 6.09 -13.36
N LEU A 44 8.21 4.94 -12.90
CA LEU A 44 9.63 4.63 -12.98
C LEU A 44 10.10 4.59 -14.44
N GLY A 45 9.38 3.90 -15.33
CA GLY A 45 9.73 3.78 -16.74
C GLY A 45 9.71 5.12 -17.49
N VAL A 46 8.75 5.99 -17.19
CA VAL A 46 8.70 7.36 -17.73
C VAL A 46 9.89 8.17 -17.24
N GLY A 47 10.20 8.14 -15.95
CA GLY A 47 11.37 8.82 -15.39
C GLY A 47 12.68 8.34 -16.03
N ILE A 48 12.87 7.02 -16.13
CA ILE A 48 14.07 6.41 -16.73
C ILE A 48 14.23 6.89 -18.17
N SER A 49 13.15 6.93 -18.93
CA SER A 49 13.19 7.35 -20.33
C SER A 49 13.57 8.82 -20.50
N ILE A 50 13.09 9.70 -19.62
CA ILE A 50 13.45 11.13 -19.64
C ILE A 50 14.94 11.30 -19.34
N PHE A 51 15.45 10.73 -18.23
CA PHE A 51 16.85 10.88 -17.86
C PHE A 51 17.80 10.20 -18.85
N ALA A 52 17.42 9.04 -19.40
CA ALA A 52 18.18 8.36 -20.45
C ALA A 52 18.32 9.23 -21.70
N MET A 53 17.24 9.90 -22.14
CA MET A 53 17.30 10.77 -23.32
C MET A 53 18.15 12.02 -23.08
N VAL A 54 18.04 12.63 -21.89
CA VAL A 54 18.82 13.83 -21.55
C VAL A 54 20.31 13.50 -21.43
N VAL A 55 20.67 12.42 -20.73
CA VAL A 55 22.09 12.03 -20.62
C VAL A 55 22.66 11.61 -21.97
N PHE A 56 21.88 10.89 -22.79
CA PHE A 56 22.29 10.49 -24.12
C PHE A 56 22.57 11.71 -24.99
N ALA A 57 21.70 12.72 -24.97
CA ALA A 57 21.90 13.95 -25.74
C ALA A 57 23.13 14.75 -25.31
N LEU A 58 23.57 14.65 -24.06
CA LEU A 58 24.72 15.40 -23.54
C LEU A 58 26.05 14.67 -23.68
N GLU A 59 26.03 13.34 -23.66
CA GLU A 59 27.23 12.50 -23.73
C GLU A 59 27.46 11.94 -25.15
N HIS A 60 26.44 11.91 -26.02
CA HIS A 60 26.53 11.37 -27.39
C HIS A 60 27.71 11.91 -28.23
N ASP A 61 28.06 13.18 -28.05
CA ASP A 61 29.07 13.86 -28.88
C ASP A 61 30.51 13.68 -28.38
N LEU A 62 30.74 12.97 -27.27
CA LEU A 62 32.08 12.83 -26.71
C LEU A 62 32.84 11.61 -27.28
N PRO A 63 34.09 11.81 -27.75
CA PRO A 63 34.96 10.69 -28.12
C PRO A 63 35.41 9.96 -26.84
N ALA A 64 35.09 8.65 -26.75
CA ALA A 64 35.30 7.73 -25.62
C ALA A 64 34.12 7.47 -24.66
N THR A 65 32.88 7.77 -25.05
CA THR A 65 31.73 7.43 -24.20
C THR A 65 31.38 5.95 -24.21
N THR A 66 31.01 5.41 -23.04
CA THR A 66 30.39 4.09 -22.90
C THR A 66 28.92 4.08 -23.39
N PHE A 67 28.36 5.25 -23.74
CA PHE A 67 27.02 5.44 -24.28
C PHE A 67 26.98 5.20 -25.80
N THR A 68 27.26 3.96 -26.21
CA THR A 68 27.32 3.60 -27.63
C THR A 68 25.95 3.49 -28.32
N SER A 69 24.87 3.36 -27.55
CA SER A 69 23.52 3.16 -28.08
C SER A 69 22.44 3.60 -27.09
N VAL A 70 21.25 3.94 -27.61
CA VAL A 70 20.08 4.33 -26.78
C VAL A 70 19.75 3.28 -25.70
N PRO A 71 19.78 1.95 -25.98
CA PRO A 71 19.57 0.93 -24.94
C PRO A 71 20.63 0.94 -23.83
N ALA A 72 21.88 1.31 -24.12
CA ALA A 72 22.93 1.42 -23.11
C ALA A 72 22.68 2.60 -22.16
N ALA A 73 22.20 3.74 -22.67
CA ALA A 73 21.76 4.86 -21.85
C ALA A 73 20.56 4.50 -20.97
N TRP A 74 19.63 3.70 -21.52
CA TRP A 74 18.46 3.20 -20.80
C TRP A 74 18.85 2.25 -19.66
N TRP A 75 19.84 1.38 -19.87
CA TRP A 75 20.41 0.52 -18.83
C TRP A 75 21.03 1.34 -17.69
N TRP A 76 21.85 2.33 -18.02
CA TRP A 76 22.44 3.23 -17.01
C TRP A 76 21.36 4.00 -16.23
N ALA A 77 20.38 4.56 -16.93
CA ALA A 77 19.30 5.32 -16.29
C ALA A 77 18.45 4.42 -15.38
N THR A 78 18.18 3.18 -15.81
CA THR A 78 17.45 2.19 -14.99
C THR A 78 18.21 1.87 -13.71
N THR A 79 19.49 1.55 -13.81
CA THR A 79 20.32 1.17 -12.65
C THR A 79 20.59 2.34 -11.71
N SER A 80 20.65 3.57 -12.23
CA SER A 80 20.81 4.80 -11.44
C SER A 80 19.52 5.21 -10.73
N MET A 81 18.37 5.21 -11.43
CA MET A 81 17.08 5.53 -10.81
C MET A 81 16.64 4.50 -9.78
N THR A 82 16.98 3.22 -9.98
CA THR A 82 16.73 2.16 -9.00
C THR A 82 17.78 2.11 -7.89
N THR A 83 18.75 3.03 -7.89
CA THR A 83 19.85 3.12 -6.90
C THR A 83 20.73 1.88 -6.81
N VAL A 84 20.71 1.00 -7.83
CA VAL A 84 21.59 -0.18 -7.90
C VAL A 84 23.02 0.23 -8.22
N GLY A 85 23.20 1.08 -9.24
CA GLY A 85 24.47 1.73 -9.56
C GLY A 85 25.65 0.78 -9.76
N TYR A 86 25.57 -0.17 -10.70
CA TYR A 86 26.67 -1.11 -11.00
C TYR A 86 27.99 -0.41 -11.35
N GLY A 87 27.92 0.78 -11.95
CA GLY A 87 29.10 1.59 -12.30
C GLY A 87 29.84 1.12 -13.56
N ASP A 88 29.24 0.23 -14.34
CA ASP A 88 29.70 -0.27 -15.63
C ASP A 88 29.64 0.80 -16.72
N ILE A 89 28.57 1.59 -16.72
CA ILE A 89 28.37 2.74 -17.59
C ILE A 89 28.23 3.96 -16.67
N ARG A 90 28.86 5.09 -17.02
CA ARG A 90 28.72 6.34 -16.27
C ARG A 90 29.00 7.56 -17.15
N PRO A 91 28.37 8.71 -16.86
CA PRO A 91 28.75 9.96 -17.49
C PRO A 91 30.11 10.43 -16.97
N ASP A 92 31.00 10.76 -17.89
CA ASP A 92 32.33 11.28 -17.55
C ASP A 92 32.34 12.82 -17.51
N THR A 93 31.40 13.49 -18.19
CA THR A 93 31.29 14.95 -18.20
C THR A 93 30.83 15.52 -16.85
N VAL A 94 31.19 16.78 -16.60
CA VAL A 94 30.74 17.51 -15.40
C VAL A 94 29.20 17.67 -15.40
N LEU A 95 28.62 17.99 -16.56
CA LEU A 95 27.16 18.12 -16.71
C LEU A 95 26.44 16.78 -16.52
N GLY A 96 26.97 15.70 -17.09
CA GLY A 96 26.43 14.36 -16.92
C GLY A 96 26.49 13.88 -15.47
N LYS A 97 27.53 14.24 -14.71
CA LYS A 97 27.63 13.96 -13.27
C LYS A 97 26.58 14.71 -12.44
N VAL A 98 26.29 15.97 -12.77
CA VAL A 98 25.19 16.72 -12.12
C VAL A 98 23.85 16.05 -12.42
N LEU A 99 23.63 15.63 -13.66
CA LEU A 99 22.43 14.88 -14.03
C LEU A 99 22.34 13.51 -13.37
N ALA A 100 23.47 12.81 -13.18
CA ALA A 100 23.50 11.56 -12.44
C ALA A 100 23.03 11.76 -11.00
N PHE A 101 23.46 12.85 -10.35
CA PHE A 101 23.00 13.21 -9.01
C PHE A 101 21.50 13.53 -8.98
N LEU A 102 21.02 14.34 -9.93
CA LEU A 102 19.59 14.67 -10.06
C LEU A 102 18.75 13.42 -10.37
N CYS A 103 19.26 12.50 -11.18
CA CYS A 103 18.63 11.22 -11.50
C CYS A 103 18.43 10.38 -10.24
N ILE A 104 19.46 10.23 -9.40
CA ILE A 104 19.36 9.49 -8.13
C ILE A 104 18.33 10.13 -7.19
N LEU A 105 18.38 11.47 -7.00
CA LEU A 105 17.41 12.17 -6.16
C LEU A 105 15.98 11.99 -6.68
N SER A 106 15.78 12.18 -7.99
CA SER A 106 14.48 12.00 -8.62
C SER A 106 13.95 10.56 -8.52
N GLY A 107 14.82 9.56 -8.58
CA GLY A 107 14.47 8.16 -8.40
C GLY A 107 13.88 7.90 -7.02
N ILE A 108 14.51 8.44 -5.97
CA ILE A 108 14.01 8.33 -4.59
C ILE A 108 12.63 9.00 -4.46
N LEU A 109 12.46 10.22 -5.02
CA LEU A 109 11.17 10.92 -5.01
C LEU A 109 10.07 10.12 -5.75
N ILE A 110 10.40 9.57 -6.93
CA ILE A 110 9.47 8.79 -7.74
C ILE A 110 9.08 7.49 -7.04
N LEU A 111 9.99 6.86 -6.30
CA LEU A 111 9.68 5.68 -5.48
C LEU A 111 8.82 6.04 -4.25
N ALA A 112 8.98 7.24 -3.68
CA ALA A 112 8.21 7.69 -2.52
C ALA A 112 6.73 7.93 -2.83
N LEU A 113 6.41 8.48 -4.00
CA LEU A 113 5.03 8.78 -4.42
C LEU A 113 4.06 7.58 -4.42
N PRO A 114 4.36 6.44 -5.08
CA PRO A 114 3.49 5.26 -5.04
C PRO A 114 3.44 4.66 -3.64
N ILE A 115 4.50 4.72 -2.84
CA ILE A 115 4.46 4.29 -1.43
C ILE A 115 3.44 5.13 -0.65
N ALA A 116 3.44 6.45 -0.84
CA ALA A 116 2.47 7.35 -0.22
C ALA A 116 1.02 7.06 -0.69
N ILE A 117 0.82 6.87 -1.99
CA ILE A 117 -0.50 6.51 -2.55
C ILE A 117 -0.99 5.18 -1.95
N ILE A 118 -0.13 4.16 -1.92
CA ILE A 118 -0.43 2.85 -1.34
C ILE A 118 -0.81 3.02 0.14
N ASN A 119 -0.05 3.80 0.90
CA ASN A 119 -0.35 4.09 2.30
C ASN A 119 -1.72 4.76 2.49
N ASP A 120 -2.08 5.70 1.63
CA ASP A 120 -3.39 6.35 1.66
C ASP A 120 -4.52 5.35 1.34
N ARG A 121 -4.31 4.43 0.38
CA ARG A 121 -5.27 3.35 0.08
C ARG A 121 -5.42 2.38 1.25
N PHE A 122 -4.32 2.00 1.88
CA PHE A 122 -4.35 1.14 3.07
C PHE A 122 -5.05 1.83 4.23
N SER A 123 -4.79 3.11 4.48
CA SER A 123 -5.46 3.87 5.53
C SER A 123 -6.97 3.95 5.30
N ALA A 124 -7.40 4.25 4.08
CA ALA A 124 -8.82 4.29 3.71
C ALA A 124 -9.51 2.92 3.85
N CYS A 125 -8.84 1.84 3.43
CA CYS A 125 -9.36 0.48 3.57
C CYS A 125 -9.43 0.06 5.05
N TYR A 126 -8.37 0.31 5.81
CA TYR A 126 -8.29 0.03 7.24
C TYR A 126 -9.41 0.74 8.03
N PHE A 127 -9.66 2.02 7.70
CA PHE A 127 -10.77 2.77 8.27
C PHE A 127 -12.12 2.11 7.94
N THR A 128 -12.33 1.72 6.68
CA THR A 128 -13.56 1.06 6.22
C THR A 128 -13.79 -0.28 6.94
N LEU A 129 -12.73 -1.05 7.20
CA LEU A 129 -12.81 -2.30 7.96
C LEU A 129 -13.19 -2.05 9.42
N LYS A 130 -12.58 -1.05 10.09
CA LYS A 130 -12.98 -0.65 11.45
C LYS A 130 -14.44 -0.20 11.51
N MET A 131 -14.90 0.57 10.53
CA MET A 131 -16.32 0.98 10.43
C MET A 131 -17.25 -0.22 10.27
N ARG A 132 -16.86 -1.19 9.46
CA ARG A 132 -17.64 -2.42 9.25
C ARG A 132 -17.71 -3.28 10.51
N GLU A 133 -16.61 -3.41 11.24
CA GLU A 133 -16.60 -4.09 12.54
C GLU A 133 -17.48 -3.37 13.56
N ALA A 134 -17.43 -2.04 13.63
CA ALA A 134 -18.33 -1.27 14.49
C ALA A 134 -19.80 -1.53 14.10
N ALA A 135 -20.14 -1.47 12.80
CA ALA A 135 -21.49 -1.74 12.30
C ALA A 135 -21.99 -3.16 12.62
N LEU A 136 -21.12 -4.18 12.52
CA LEU A 136 -21.45 -5.55 12.89
C LEU A 136 -21.70 -5.70 14.40
N ARG A 137 -20.86 -5.07 15.24
CA ARG A 137 -21.09 -5.03 16.70
C ARG A 137 -22.42 -4.35 17.05
N HIS A 138 -22.79 -3.29 16.31
CA HIS A 138 -24.10 -2.64 16.48
C HIS A 138 -25.27 -3.56 16.09
N GLY A 139 -25.12 -4.36 15.03
CA GLY A 139 -26.12 -5.35 14.61
C GLY A 139 -26.34 -6.46 15.64
N GLU A 140 -25.26 -6.93 16.29
CA GLU A 140 -25.34 -7.93 17.36
C GLU A 140 -25.96 -7.36 18.65
N MET A 141 -25.62 -6.12 19.00
CA MET A 141 -26.22 -5.41 20.15
C MET A 141 -27.73 -5.26 19.96
N LEU A 142 -28.19 -4.82 18.78
CA LEU A 142 -29.62 -4.69 18.46
C LEU A 142 -30.35 -6.04 18.50
N LYS A 143 -29.75 -7.10 17.98
CA LYS A 143 -30.33 -8.46 18.07
C LYS A 143 -30.44 -8.95 19.52
N ARG A 144 -29.44 -8.67 20.36
CA ARG A 144 -29.50 -8.99 21.80
C ARG A 144 -30.60 -8.23 22.51
N LEU A 145 -30.80 -6.96 22.18
CA LEU A 145 -31.85 -6.13 22.76
C LEU A 145 -33.25 -6.55 22.29
N SER A 146 -33.45 -6.80 20.99
CA SER A 146 -34.72 -7.32 20.48
C SER A 146 -35.07 -8.68 21.07
N ARG A 147 -34.07 -9.51 21.38
CA ARG A 147 -34.28 -10.80 22.05
C ARG A 147 -34.53 -10.65 23.56
N GLY A 148 -34.01 -9.59 24.20
CA GLY A 148 -34.28 -9.24 25.60
C GLY A 148 -35.65 -8.58 25.81
N SER A 149 -36.08 -7.72 24.90
CA SER A 149 -37.42 -7.08 24.96
C SER A 149 -38.57 -8.06 24.78
N VAL A 150 -38.35 -9.18 24.08
CA VAL A 150 -39.33 -10.27 23.96
C VAL A 150 -39.49 -11.04 25.29
N VAL A 151 -38.51 -10.96 26.19
CA VAL A 151 -38.55 -11.59 27.53
C VAL A 151 -39.11 -10.64 28.60
N GLU A 152 -38.92 -9.32 28.46
CA GLU A 152 -39.35 -8.31 29.46
C GLU A 152 -40.77 -7.74 29.28
N THR A 153 -41.65 -8.38 28.49
CA THR A 153 -43.08 -8.01 28.55
C THR A 153 -43.83 -8.67 29.74
N GLY A 154 -43.11 -9.37 30.63
CA GLY A 154 -43.62 -9.85 31.91
C GLY A 154 -43.00 -9.10 33.10
N GLU A 155 -43.79 -8.20 33.70
CA GLU A 155 -43.70 -7.66 35.07
C GLU A 155 -42.40 -6.97 35.56
N GLY A 156 -42.45 -5.63 35.61
CA GLY A 156 -42.10 -4.81 36.79
C GLY A 156 -40.64 -4.69 37.25
N GLY A 157 -40.03 -3.51 37.03
CA GLY A 157 -38.99 -2.99 37.94
C GLY A 157 -37.81 -2.25 37.31
N MET A 158 -37.73 -0.94 37.60
CA MET A 158 -36.49 -0.14 37.72
C MET A 158 -35.57 -0.05 36.48
N GLY A 159 -36.04 0.70 35.47
CA GLY A 159 -35.32 0.97 34.22
C GLY A 159 -34.11 1.89 34.37
N GLY A 160 -32.95 1.31 34.70
CA GLY A 160 -31.64 1.89 34.40
C GLY A 160 -31.34 1.79 32.90
N GLY A 161 -32.18 2.41 32.06
CA GLY A 161 -32.01 2.41 30.62
C GLY A 161 -30.77 3.22 30.25
N VAL A 162 -29.66 2.54 29.94
CA VAL A 162 -28.47 3.18 29.35
C VAL A 162 -28.92 3.89 28.09
N ASN A 163 -28.93 5.22 28.11
CA ASN A 163 -29.49 6.04 27.05
C ASN A 163 -28.67 5.85 25.77
N LEU A 164 -29.26 5.14 24.81
CA LEU A 164 -28.64 4.77 23.54
C LEU A 164 -28.14 5.99 22.75
N ARG A 165 -28.82 7.15 22.90
CA ARG A 165 -28.38 8.44 22.33
C ARG A 165 -27.08 8.94 22.96
N ASP A 166 -26.86 8.72 24.25
CA ASP A 166 -25.63 9.15 24.95
C ASP A 166 -24.44 8.25 24.59
N ALA A 167 -24.68 6.94 24.51
CA ALA A 167 -23.66 5.99 24.05
C ALA A 167 -23.26 6.23 22.58
N TYR A 168 -24.24 6.54 21.71
CA TYR A 168 -24.02 6.90 20.31
C TYR A 168 -23.31 8.26 20.17
N ALA A 169 -23.73 9.26 20.94
CA ALA A 169 -23.07 10.56 20.94
C ALA A 169 -21.60 10.42 21.31
N ARG A 170 -21.26 9.64 22.34
CA ARG A 170 -19.86 9.44 22.77
C ARG A 170 -18.99 8.75 21.73
N SER A 171 -19.50 7.72 21.04
CA SER A 171 -18.71 7.01 20.02
C SER A 171 -18.48 7.86 18.76
N VAL A 172 -19.50 8.61 18.32
CA VAL A 172 -19.35 9.56 17.20
C VAL A 172 -18.40 10.70 17.58
N LEU A 173 -18.46 11.19 18.82
CA LEU A 173 -17.56 12.24 19.30
C LEU A 173 -16.12 11.77 19.40
N GLU A 174 -15.88 10.51 19.78
CA GLU A 174 -14.54 9.91 19.73
C GLU A 174 -14.02 9.77 18.29
N MET A 175 -14.85 9.29 17.35
CA MET A 175 -14.46 9.23 15.94
C MET A 175 -14.11 10.61 15.38
N LEU A 176 -14.91 11.63 15.68
CA LEU A 176 -14.65 13.01 15.25
C LEU A 176 -13.40 13.60 15.93
N ARG A 177 -13.12 13.26 17.19
CA ARG A 177 -11.88 13.65 17.88
C ARG A 177 -10.65 13.04 17.22
N LEU A 178 -10.70 11.76 16.84
CA LEU A 178 -9.62 11.09 16.14
C LEU A 178 -9.38 11.72 14.76
N GLN A 179 -10.44 12.05 14.01
CA GLN A 179 -10.32 12.80 12.75
C GLN A 179 -9.75 14.22 12.92
N GLY A 180 -10.10 14.91 14.01
CA GLY A 180 -9.54 16.23 14.33
C GLY A 180 -8.04 16.19 14.61
N HIS A 181 -7.57 15.13 15.30
CA HIS A 181 -6.16 14.94 15.60
C HIS A 181 -5.35 14.55 14.34
N GLU A 182 -5.93 13.77 13.43
CA GLU A 182 -5.30 13.42 12.14
C GLU A 182 -5.19 14.65 11.21
N ARG A 183 -6.22 15.49 11.11
CA ARG A 183 -6.17 16.75 10.34
C ARG A 183 -5.22 17.79 10.91
N ALA A 184 -5.00 17.79 12.22
CA ALA A 184 -3.98 18.64 12.85
C ALA A 184 -2.57 18.12 12.55
N SER A 185 -2.38 16.80 12.49
CA SER A 185 -1.10 16.17 12.16
C SER A 185 -0.70 16.36 10.69
N THR A 186 -1.65 16.31 9.75
CA THR A 186 -1.38 16.58 8.33
C THR A 186 -1.13 18.06 8.04
N ARG A 187 -1.65 18.98 8.86
CA ARG A 187 -1.34 20.42 8.77
C ARG A 187 0.01 20.78 9.39
N SER A 188 0.46 20.05 10.42
CA SER A 188 1.79 20.21 11.01
C SER A 188 2.90 19.71 10.07
N SER A 189 2.68 18.60 9.35
CA SER A 189 3.66 18.06 8.42
C SER A 189 3.85 18.92 7.15
N GLY A 190 2.93 19.83 6.84
CA GLY A 190 3.06 20.78 5.71
C GLY A 190 3.58 22.17 6.09
N GLY A 191 3.81 22.44 7.39
CA GLY A 191 4.24 23.75 7.90
C GLY A 191 5.72 23.86 8.24
N GLU A 192 6.44 22.73 8.35
CA GLU A 192 7.83 22.69 8.82
C GLU A 192 8.88 22.53 7.69
N GLU A 193 8.47 22.48 6.41
CA GLU A 193 9.40 22.45 5.26
C GLU A 193 9.66 23.85 4.64
N LEU A 194 9.34 24.94 5.35
CA LEU A 194 9.46 26.31 4.86
C LEU A 194 10.46 27.19 5.64
N TRP A 195 11.34 26.57 6.40
CA TRP A 195 12.48 27.23 7.04
C TRP A 195 13.66 26.27 7.11
N TRP A 196 14.41 26.12 6.00
CA TRP A 196 15.87 26.27 5.84
C TRP A 196 16.16 26.45 4.34
#